data_AF-A0A9D2XT06-F1
#
_entry.id   AF-A0A9D2XT06-F1
#
_cell.length_a   1.000
_cell.length_b   1.000
_cell.length_c   1.000
_cell.angle_alpha   90.00
_cell.angle_beta   90.00
_cell.angle_gamma   90.00
#
_symmetry.space_group_name_H-M   'P 1'
#
loop_
_entity.id
_entity.type
_entity.pdbx_description
1 polymer ?
#
loop_
_entity_poly.entity_id
_entity_poly.type
_entity_poly.pdbx_seq_one_letter_code
_entity_poly.pdbx_strand_id
1 'polypeptide(L)'
;MDQAEVLDQISSWMSEEGLAPNSSKEDWLCFMWLTLQHTKKRLSNVTKDLETNRAKHLAEMAEVRKSLGQIRIFTEQKDALAQEIQDENDQLRKQLQHLISLQDAQISEVAKMLYQQGLTELIHSSPSEQVAYLLVERDSLLETNEDPSKLSGDGNLQSSSGTQAVNAAVCQSTHKRAPQHLQNAWKRLFGFHRRHAFMPPEATSLAGQACSLEKQCSRLERDVEESSRRLAMSHKEIRRLTDELESAHLTQKAYEPELQSAQQEVDHLREEVEHLKKYEMAELRKTKELNDRLDHEIRALRNRVRFLDAEKNAVQQTVAFLQEEVEKLKSEQQEGQTGETKVRPHKETDEVRYPRIKAEQLESALQEQHQKLHTVQAKANQVAEVTKVDSLQKEVELLKSALQQQQTDCRETNLIRRNETGRDEHEKLKTDTECSENQSEMWCLQLVDHRDQNHLTAKICIMDQKVNKQNEADRQLSKNTSLTKEHQKQLWEENMPLMECSGCQELRKTLSPIQEECESLKKEICETLKCLDKERSKYHSMKEKYKEKVCQAEHKFDDETSRRDEKIKNLERNLSLCSHSLTKMFGSKYEPIRS
;
A
#
# COMPACT_ATOMS: atom_id res chain seq x y z
N MET A 1 -0.69 -19.17 65.86
CA MET A 1 -2.14 -18.92 65.75
C MET A 1 -2.79 -19.69 66.86
N ASP A 2 -3.39 -18.99 67.80
CA ASP A 2 -3.97 -19.61 68.99
C ASP A 2 -5.20 -20.44 68.58
N GLN A 3 -5.42 -21.61 69.17
CA GLN A 3 -6.52 -22.50 68.76
C GLN A 3 -7.90 -21.82 68.86
N ALA A 4 -8.06 -20.92 69.84
CA ALA A 4 -9.26 -20.11 70.01
C ALA A 4 -9.47 -19.12 68.84
N GLU A 5 -8.41 -18.48 68.39
CA GLU A 5 -8.44 -17.49 67.31
C GLU A 5 -8.80 -18.12 65.95
N VAL A 6 -8.37 -19.37 65.72
CA VAL A 6 -8.74 -20.14 64.52
C VAL A 6 -10.22 -20.52 64.54
N LEU A 7 -10.74 -20.92 65.69
CA LEU A 7 -12.14 -21.29 65.85
C LEU A 7 -13.08 -20.08 65.72
N ASP A 8 -12.64 -18.91 66.18
CA ASP A 8 -13.39 -17.65 65.99
C ASP A 8 -13.42 -17.22 64.52
N GLN A 9 -12.30 -17.36 63.79
CA GLN A 9 -12.26 -17.09 62.35
C GLN A 9 -13.13 -18.05 61.55
N ILE A 10 -13.11 -19.34 61.89
CA ILE A 10 -13.99 -20.35 61.27
C ILE A 10 -15.45 -20.01 61.58
N SER A 11 -15.78 -19.62 62.81
CA SER A 11 -17.15 -19.26 63.19
C SER A 11 -17.65 -18.00 62.46
N SER A 12 -16.78 -17.01 62.25
CA SER A 12 -17.07 -15.81 61.44
C SER A 12 -17.35 -16.19 59.99
N TRP A 13 -16.47 -16.99 59.37
CA TRP A 13 -16.62 -17.41 57.98
C TRP A 13 -17.87 -18.27 57.74
N MET A 14 -18.19 -19.17 58.68
CA MET A 14 -19.40 -19.99 58.62
C MET A 14 -20.69 -19.15 58.75
N SER A 15 -20.64 -18.06 59.54
CA SER A 15 -21.75 -17.12 59.67
C SER A 15 -21.95 -16.27 58.41
N GLU A 16 -20.86 -15.88 57.74
CA GLU A 16 -20.89 -15.14 56.47
C GLU A 16 -21.44 -15.97 55.31
N GLU A 17 -21.18 -17.28 55.29
CA GLU A 17 -21.71 -18.22 54.29
C GLU A 17 -23.14 -18.69 54.61
N GLY A 18 -23.78 -18.17 55.66
CA GLY A 18 -25.22 -18.31 55.93
C GLY A 18 -25.64 -19.53 56.76
N LEU A 19 -24.72 -20.18 57.49
CA LEU A 19 -25.08 -21.28 58.40
C LEU A 19 -25.61 -20.76 59.74
N ALA A 20 -26.68 -21.38 60.24
CA ALA A 20 -27.30 -20.97 61.51
C ALA A 20 -26.34 -21.20 62.71
N PRO A 21 -26.22 -20.27 63.67
CA PRO A 21 -25.30 -20.38 64.82
C PRO A 21 -25.53 -21.59 65.74
N ASN A 22 -26.66 -22.29 65.60
CA ASN A 22 -27.08 -23.40 66.44
C ASN A 22 -27.02 -24.77 65.73
N SER A 23 -26.32 -24.84 64.59
CA SER A 23 -26.19 -26.07 63.77
C SER A 23 -25.26 -27.10 64.43
N SER A 24 -25.48 -28.39 64.16
CA SER A 24 -24.69 -29.48 64.77
C SER A 24 -23.22 -29.40 64.32
N LYS A 25 -22.30 -29.86 65.18
CA LYS A 25 -20.88 -29.99 64.81
C LYS A 25 -20.67 -30.89 63.58
N GLU A 26 -21.57 -31.85 63.36
CA GLU A 26 -21.57 -32.70 62.16
C GLU A 26 -21.97 -31.94 60.90
N ASP A 27 -22.95 -31.01 60.99
CA ASP A 27 -23.34 -30.15 59.87
C ASP A 27 -22.22 -29.18 59.49
N TRP A 28 -21.49 -28.66 60.50
CA TRP A 28 -20.31 -27.83 60.30
C TRP A 28 -19.19 -28.57 59.56
N LEU A 29 -18.87 -29.79 60.00
CA LEU A 29 -17.85 -30.61 59.36
C LEU A 29 -18.24 -31.00 57.93
N CYS A 30 -19.52 -31.36 57.70
CA CYS A 30 -20.04 -31.65 56.37
C CYS A 30 -19.94 -30.44 55.43
N PHE A 31 -20.34 -29.26 55.88
CA PHE A 31 -20.24 -28.04 55.08
C PHE A 31 -18.78 -27.67 54.77
N MET A 32 -17.90 -27.67 55.79
CA MET A 32 -16.48 -27.37 55.58
C MET A 32 -15.83 -28.35 54.60
N TRP A 33 -16.16 -29.65 54.71
CA TRP A 33 -15.68 -30.66 53.77
C TRP A 33 -16.18 -30.43 52.35
N LEU A 34 -17.48 -30.12 52.17
CA LEU A 34 -18.06 -29.82 50.86
C LEU A 34 -17.43 -28.57 50.24
N THR A 35 -17.22 -27.52 51.02
CA THR A 35 -16.58 -26.28 50.55
C THR A 35 -15.11 -26.50 50.20
N LEU A 36 -14.38 -27.30 50.98
CA LEU A 36 -13.00 -27.69 50.67
C LEU A 36 -12.92 -28.51 49.37
N GLN A 37 -13.86 -29.45 49.15
CA GLN A 37 -13.93 -30.21 47.91
C GLN A 37 -14.28 -29.31 46.71
N HIS A 38 -15.22 -28.40 46.88
CA HIS A 38 -15.62 -27.46 45.85
C HIS A 38 -14.47 -26.50 45.48
N THR A 39 -13.80 -25.91 46.47
CA THR A 39 -12.64 -25.03 46.25
C THR A 39 -11.47 -25.77 45.63
N LYS A 40 -11.18 -27.00 46.07
CA LYS A 40 -10.15 -27.86 45.44
C LYS A 40 -10.47 -28.19 43.98
N LYS A 41 -11.73 -28.49 43.67
CA LYS A 41 -12.19 -28.73 42.30
C LYS A 41 -12.09 -27.46 41.44
N ARG A 42 -12.50 -26.31 41.97
CA ARG A 42 -12.36 -25.00 41.30
C ARG A 42 -10.90 -24.67 41.04
N LEU A 43 -10.03 -24.84 42.03
CA LEU A 43 -8.59 -24.62 41.88
C LEU A 43 -8.01 -25.55 40.81
N SER A 44 -8.38 -26.85 40.82
CA SER A 44 -7.92 -27.79 39.79
C SER A 44 -8.37 -27.37 38.39
N ASN A 45 -9.61 -26.91 38.23
CA ASN A 45 -10.12 -26.44 36.94
C ASN A 45 -9.37 -25.18 36.48
N VAL A 46 -9.21 -24.18 37.35
CA VAL A 46 -8.47 -22.94 37.03
C VAL A 46 -7.02 -23.24 36.67
N THR A 47 -6.36 -24.17 37.37
CA THR A 47 -4.99 -24.58 37.03
C THR A 47 -4.92 -25.23 35.65
N LYS A 48 -5.87 -26.11 35.31
CA LYS A 48 -5.94 -26.70 33.97
C LYS A 48 -6.18 -25.64 32.89
N ASP A 49 -7.12 -24.73 33.12
CA ASP A 49 -7.41 -23.64 32.18
C ASP A 49 -6.16 -22.77 31.96
N LEU A 50 -5.45 -22.44 33.02
CA LEU A 50 -4.19 -21.70 32.97
C LEU A 50 -3.10 -22.46 32.20
N GLU A 51 -2.97 -23.78 32.39
CA GLU A 51 -2.06 -24.63 31.61
C GLU A 51 -2.44 -24.66 30.12
N THR A 52 -3.73 -24.77 29.79
CA THR A 52 -4.18 -24.73 28.38
C THR A 52 -3.90 -23.37 27.75
N ASN A 53 -4.09 -22.27 28.48
CA ASN A 53 -3.80 -20.93 27.99
C ASN A 53 -2.30 -20.72 27.78
N ARG A 54 -1.45 -21.23 28.70
CA ARG A 54 0.00 -21.23 28.54
C ARG A 54 0.44 -22.02 27.30
N ALA A 55 -0.17 -23.18 27.06
CA ALA A 55 0.11 -23.99 25.88
C ALA A 55 -0.30 -23.28 24.57
N LYS A 56 -1.48 -22.64 24.55
CA LYS A 56 -1.94 -21.83 23.41
C LYS A 56 -1.00 -20.67 23.13
N HIS A 57 -0.63 -19.90 24.16
CA HIS A 57 0.30 -18.78 24.02
C HIS A 57 1.66 -19.24 23.47
N LEU A 58 2.19 -20.39 23.92
CA LEU A 58 3.44 -20.94 23.37
C LEU A 58 3.32 -21.32 21.88
N ALA A 59 2.18 -21.87 21.47
CA ALA A 59 1.91 -22.21 20.07
C ALA A 59 1.78 -20.95 19.20
N GLU A 60 1.05 -19.93 19.66
CA GLU A 60 0.93 -18.64 19.00
C GLU A 60 2.31 -17.97 18.86
N MET A 61 3.13 -17.98 19.91
CA MET A 61 4.50 -17.45 19.85
C MET A 61 5.38 -18.24 18.86
N ALA A 62 5.17 -19.54 18.68
CA ALA A 62 5.88 -20.31 17.68
C ALA A 62 5.45 -19.94 16.25
N GLU A 63 4.16 -19.68 16.04
CA GLU A 63 3.64 -19.21 14.76
C GLU A 63 4.13 -17.80 14.42
N VAL A 64 4.14 -16.88 15.39
CA VAL A 64 4.72 -15.53 15.24
C VAL A 64 6.20 -15.60 14.86
N ARG A 65 6.99 -16.48 15.49
CA ARG A 65 8.40 -16.67 15.09
C ARG A 65 8.53 -17.18 13.66
N LYS A 66 7.65 -18.08 13.24
CA LYS A 66 7.63 -18.60 11.87
C LYS A 66 7.29 -17.50 10.85
N SER A 67 6.27 -16.69 11.11
CA SER A 67 5.88 -15.60 10.22
C SER A 67 6.94 -14.49 10.18
N LEU A 68 7.57 -14.15 11.31
CA LEU A 68 8.73 -13.26 11.33
C LEU A 68 9.90 -13.80 10.51
N GLY A 69 10.14 -15.11 10.55
CA GLY A 69 11.13 -15.77 9.71
C GLY A 69 10.82 -15.63 8.21
N GLN A 70 9.56 -15.78 7.81
CA GLN A 70 9.12 -15.57 6.43
C GLN A 70 9.29 -14.11 5.99
N ILE A 71 8.89 -13.16 6.82
CA ILE A 71 9.06 -11.72 6.55
C ILE A 71 10.54 -11.38 6.35
N ARG A 72 11.43 -11.95 7.18
CA ARG A 72 12.88 -11.76 7.04
C ARG A 72 13.38 -12.26 5.68
N ILE A 73 12.98 -13.46 5.25
CA ILE A 73 13.36 -14.02 3.93
C ILE A 73 12.85 -13.13 2.79
N PHE A 74 11.59 -12.71 2.83
CA PHE A 74 11.05 -11.82 1.79
C PHE A 74 11.74 -10.45 1.77
N THR A 75 12.14 -9.94 2.93
CA THR A 75 12.91 -8.69 3.02
C THR A 75 14.29 -8.85 2.39
N GLU A 76 15.00 -9.93 2.70
CA GLU A 76 16.30 -10.25 2.08
C GLU A 76 16.19 -10.41 0.55
N GLN A 77 15.13 -11.06 0.06
CA GLN A 77 14.87 -11.20 -1.38
C GLN A 77 14.57 -9.85 -2.05
N LYS A 78 13.76 -9.00 -1.41
CA LYS A 78 13.46 -7.65 -1.89
C LYS A 78 14.74 -6.80 -2.00
N ASP A 79 15.62 -6.89 -1.01
CA ASP A 79 16.87 -6.14 -0.99
C ASP A 79 17.86 -6.67 -2.06
N ALA A 80 17.92 -7.99 -2.27
CA ALA A 80 18.71 -8.59 -3.33
C ALA A 80 18.24 -8.13 -4.73
N LEU A 81 16.92 -8.13 -4.98
CA LEU A 81 16.36 -7.66 -6.24
C LEU A 81 16.61 -6.16 -6.46
N ALA A 82 16.48 -5.35 -5.40
CA ALA A 82 16.78 -3.92 -5.48
C ALA A 82 18.25 -3.67 -5.85
N GLN A 83 19.18 -4.48 -5.31
CA GLN A 83 20.59 -4.41 -5.67
C GLN A 83 20.83 -4.81 -7.13
N GLU A 84 20.20 -5.87 -7.62
CA GLU A 84 20.31 -6.30 -9.02
C GLU A 84 19.83 -5.21 -10.00
N ILE A 85 18.68 -4.59 -9.72
CA ILE A 85 18.16 -3.47 -10.50
C ILE A 85 19.14 -2.28 -10.48
N GLN A 86 19.77 -2.01 -9.34
CA GLN A 86 20.76 -0.94 -9.23
C GLN A 86 22.01 -1.24 -10.06
N ASP A 87 22.51 -2.47 -10.00
CA ASP A 87 23.68 -2.92 -10.75
C ASP A 87 23.45 -2.88 -12.27
N GLU A 88 22.26 -3.30 -12.73
CA GLU A 88 21.84 -3.20 -14.13
C GLU A 88 21.75 -1.75 -14.59
N ASN A 89 21.14 -0.87 -13.78
CA ASN A 89 21.08 0.56 -14.09
C ASN A 89 22.47 1.19 -14.21
N ASP A 90 23.39 0.83 -13.31
CA ASP A 90 24.77 1.32 -13.36
C ASP A 90 25.50 0.80 -14.60
N GLN A 91 25.22 -0.44 -15.04
CA GLN A 91 25.74 -0.98 -16.28
C GLN A 91 25.18 -0.27 -17.52
N LEU A 92 23.87 0.00 -17.56
CA LEU A 92 23.24 0.76 -18.64
C LEU A 92 23.78 2.19 -18.72
N ARG A 93 24.01 2.85 -17.58
CA ARG A 93 24.65 4.17 -17.51
C ARG A 93 26.06 4.16 -18.11
N LYS A 94 26.86 3.14 -17.79
CA LYS A 94 28.21 2.97 -18.38
C LYS A 94 28.14 2.75 -19.89
N GLN A 95 27.20 1.93 -20.37
CA GLN A 95 27.00 1.70 -21.81
C GLN A 95 26.58 2.98 -22.54
N LEU A 96 25.64 3.74 -21.98
CA LEU A 96 25.21 5.02 -22.53
C LEU A 96 26.38 6.02 -22.60
N GLN A 97 27.18 6.11 -21.54
CA GLN A 97 28.34 6.98 -21.51
C GLN A 97 29.39 6.58 -22.56
N HIS A 98 29.57 5.28 -22.80
CA HIS A 98 30.44 4.79 -23.86
C HIS A 98 29.94 5.20 -25.26
N LEU A 99 28.63 5.05 -25.52
CA LEU A 99 28.02 5.46 -26.78
C LEU A 99 28.13 6.97 -27.02
N ILE A 100 27.89 7.79 -25.99
CA ILE A 100 28.07 9.25 -26.06
C ILE A 100 29.53 9.59 -26.40
N SER A 101 30.49 8.96 -25.72
CA SER A 101 31.91 9.20 -25.98
C SER A 101 32.32 8.83 -27.42
N LEU A 102 31.75 7.74 -27.95
CA LEU A 102 31.96 7.32 -29.34
C LEU A 102 31.34 8.33 -30.31
N GLN A 103 30.12 8.80 -30.03
CA GLN A 103 29.44 9.81 -30.82
C GLN A 103 30.22 11.14 -30.83
N ASP A 104 30.72 11.59 -29.67
CA ASP A 104 31.53 12.81 -29.56
C ASP A 104 32.84 12.69 -30.33
N ALA A 105 33.48 11.52 -30.31
CA ALA A 105 34.68 11.27 -31.11
C ALA A 105 34.37 11.36 -32.61
N GLN A 106 33.27 10.75 -33.07
CA GLN A 106 32.83 10.83 -34.47
C GLN A 106 32.48 12.26 -34.88
N ILE A 107 31.74 12.99 -34.05
CA ILE A 107 31.39 14.41 -34.29
C ILE A 107 32.67 15.25 -34.38
N SER A 108 33.63 15.03 -33.49
CA SER A 108 34.93 15.73 -33.51
C SER A 108 35.72 15.45 -34.78
N GLU A 109 35.72 14.22 -35.29
CA GLU A 109 36.34 13.87 -36.57
C GLU A 109 35.65 14.54 -37.76
N VAL A 110 34.32 14.48 -37.83
CA VAL A 110 33.54 15.17 -38.89
C VAL A 110 33.76 16.68 -38.83
N ALA A 111 33.78 17.28 -37.65
CA ALA A 111 34.07 18.70 -37.47
C ALA A 111 35.47 19.06 -37.98
N LYS A 112 36.50 18.23 -37.71
CA LYS A 112 37.85 18.41 -38.26
C LYS A 112 37.85 18.33 -39.79
N MET A 113 37.11 17.38 -40.37
CA MET A 113 36.99 17.25 -41.83
C MET A 113 36.32 18.48 -42.47
N LEU A 114 35.20 18.93 -41.91
CA LEU A 114 34.50 20.13 -42.39
C LEU A 114 35.38 21.38 -42.26
N TYR A 115 36.12 21.51 -41.15
CA TYR A 115 37.08 22.60 -40.95
C TYR A 115 38.18 22.59 -42.02
N GLN A 116 38.77 21.42 -42.30
CA GLN A 116 39.81 21.27 -43.33
C GLN A 116 39.31 21.61 -44.75
N GLN A 117 38.02 21.39 -45.03
CA GLN A 117 37.39 21.73 -46.31
C GLN A 117 36.86 23.17 -46.37
N GLY A 118 37.05 23.98 -45.31
CA GLY A 118 36.56 25.36 -45.25
C GLY A 118 35.05 25.50 -45.02
N LEU A 119 34.35 24.41 -44.66
CA LEU A 119 32.91 24.37 -44.38
C LEU A 119 32.61 24.64 -42.90
N THR A 120 33.21 25.69 -42.33
CA THR A 120 33.16 25.95 -40.88
C THR A 120 31.77 26.30 -40.35
N GLU A 121 30.90 26.89 -41.18
CA GLU A 121 29.53 27.23 -40.81
C GLU A 121 28.66 25.99 -40.58
N LEU A 122 29.02 24.85 -41.19
CA LEU A 122 28.28 23.59 -41.11
C LEU A 122 28.64 22.77 -39.86
N ILE A 123 29.73 23.08 -39.16
CA ILE A 123 30.19 22.37 -37.96
C ILE A 123 29.17 22.45 -36.81
N HIS A 124 28.44 23.56 -36.73
CA HIS A 124 27.43 23.79 -35.69
C HIS A 124 26.02 23.31 -36.09
N SER A 125 25.85 22.85 -37.33
CA SER A 125 24.60 22.30 -37.85
C SER A 125 24.38 20.86 -37.39
N SER A 126 23.12 20.43 -37.33
CA SER A 126 22.77 19.05 -36.97
C SER A 126 23.30 18.04 -38.01
N PRO A 127 23.68 16.80 -37.66
CA PRO A 127 24.23 15.84 -38.63
C PRO A 127 23.34 15.61 -39.87
N SER A 128 22.02 15.66 -39.72
CA SER A 128 21.07 15.58 -40.83
C SER A 128 21.15 16.79 -41.77
N GLU A 129 21.33 17.98 -41.22
CA GLU A 129 21.53 19.23 -41.97
C GLU A 129 22.89 19.25 -42.68
N GLN A 130 23.94 18.74 -42.01
CA GLN A 130 25.26 18.55 -42.63
C GLN A 130 25.17 17.64 -43.86
N VAL A 131 24.49 16.50 -43.73
CA VAL A 131 24.27 15.55 -44.83
C VAL A 131 23.42 16.16 -45.95
N ALA A 132 22.34 16.86 -45.61
CA ALA A 132 21.48 17.51 -46.60
C ALA A 132 22.25 18.54 -47.44
N TYR A 133 23.05 19.37 -46.79
CA TYR A 133 23.90 20.35 -47.47
C TYR A 133 24.90 19.68 -48.43
N LEU A 134 25.60 18.65 -47.96
CA LEU A 134 26.59 17.93 -48.77
C LEU A 134 25.97 17.21 -49.98
N LEU A 135 24.75 16.67 -49.83
CA LEU A 135 24.02 16.04 -50.93
C LEU A 135 23.62 17.06 -52.01
N VAL A 136 23.11 18.23 -51.61
CA VAL A 136 22.74 19.32 -52.54
C VAL A 136 23.96 19.88 -53.27
N GLU A 137 25.08 20.03 -52.57
CA GLU A 137 26.33 20.48 -53.18
C GLU A 137 26.87 19.43 -54.17
N ARG A 138 26.83 18.14 -53.81
CA ARG A 138 27.20 17.05 -54.72
C ARG A 138 26.36 17.07 -56.00
N ASP A 139 25.04 17.22 -55.89
CA ASP A 139 24.16 17.24 -57.07
C ASP A 139 24.43 18.48 -57.94
N SER A 140 24.71 19.64 -57.31
CA SER A 140 25.10 20.85 -58.02
C SER A 140 26.41 20.68 -58.79
N LEU A 141 27.40 20.00 -58.21
CA LEU A 141 28.67 19.68 -58.87
C LEU A 141 28.49 18.66 -60.00
N LEU A 142 27.60 17.67 -59.84
CA LEU A 142 27.29 16.69 -60.89
C LEU A 142 26.58 17.33 -62.08
N GLU A 143 25.64 18.25 -61.85
CA GLU A 143 24.98 19.02 -62.92
C GLU A 143 25.97 19.89 -63.71
N THR A 144 27.03 20.41 -63.08
CA THR A 144 28.06 21.19 -63.79
C THR A 144 29.10 20.35 -64.53
N ASN A 145 29.19 19.04 -64.27
CA ASN A 145 30.11 18.12 -64.94
C ASN A 145 29.49 17.36 -66.12
N GLU A 146 28.16 17.35 -66.26
CA GLU A 146 27.48 16.90 -67.49
C GLU A 146 27.51 17.97 -68.59
N ASP A 147 28.71 18.30 -69.11
CA ASP A 147 29.00 18.57 -70.53
C ASP A 147 30.37 19.26 -70.70
N PRO A 148 31.38 18.52 -71.23
CA PRO A 148 32.28 19.12 -72.21
C PRO A 148 32.42 18.27 -73.48
N SER A 149 31.48 17.35 -73.76
CA SER A 149 31.60 16.38 -74.87
C SER A 149 30.71 16.67 -76.08
N LYS A 150 30.33 17.92 -76.32
CA LYS A 150 29.65 18.33 -77.55
C LYS A 150 30.02 19.73 -78.03
N LEU A 151 31.31 20.04 -78.18
CA LEU A 151 31.75 21.06 -79.13
C LEU A 151 33.05 20.64 -79.82
N SER A 152 33.03 20.79 -81.15
CA SER A 152 34.15 20.65 -82.10
C SER A 152 34.45 19.24 -82.62
N GLY A 153 33.82 18.89 -83.74
CA GLY A 153 34.49 18.11 -84.76
C GLY A 153 35.49 19.01 -85.49
N ASP A 154 36.73 18.56 -85.64
CA ASP A 154 37.35 18.21 -86.93
C ASP A 154 38.73 17.60 -86.68
N GLY A 155 39.17 16.69 -87.56
CA GLY A 155 40.31 15.80 -87.32
C GLY A 155 41.70 16.42 -87.49
N ASN A 156 42.72 15.78 -86.89
CA ASN A 156 43.89 15.23 -87.61
C ASN A 156 44.81 14.41 -86.68
N LEU A 157 45.50 13.43 -87.25
CA LEU A 157 46.52 12.60 -86.60
C LEU A 157 47.77 13.40 -86.20
N GLN A 158 48.35 13.15 -85.02
CA GLN A 158 49.70 12.57 -84.86
C GLN A 158 50.18 12.53 -83.39
N SER A 159 50.97 11.49 -83.15
CA SER A 159 51.79 11.14 -81.99
C SER A 159 52.48 12.29 -81.21
N SER A 160 52.62 12.14 -79.90
CA SER A 160 53.93 11.88 -79.24
C SER A 160 53.83 11.85 -77.71
N SER A 161 54.81 11.14 -77.15
CA SER A 161 55.08 10.81 -75.75
C SER A 161 55.56 12.02 -74.92
N GLY A 162 55.48 11.93 -73.57
CA GLY A 162 56.41 12.65 -72.68
C GLY A 162 55.83 13.40 -71.47
N THR A 163 56.00 12.79 -70.29
CA THR A 163 56.49 13.30 -68.99
C THR A 163 56.39 14.78 -68.56
N GLN A 164 56.18 14.94 -67.24
CA GLN A 164 56.44 16.09 -66.33
C GLN A 164 55.47 17.28 -66.39
N ALA A 165 55.30 18.13 -65.37
CA ALA A 165 55.37 18.12 -63.90
C ALA A 165 55.16 19.61 -63.51
N VAL A 166 54.54 19.85 -62.34
CA VAL A 166 54.58 21.11 -61.55
C VAL A 166 53.98 22.38 -62.19
N ASN A 167 52.95 22.96 -61.55
CA ASN A 167 53.08 24.27 -60.91
C ASN A 167 51.83 24.69 -60.13
N ALA A 168 52.08 25.00 -58.86
CA ALA A 168 51.24 25.78 -57.98
C ALA A 168 51.21 27.24 -58.45
N ALA A 169 50.03 27.85 -58.44
CA ALA A 169 49.88 29.29 -58.42
C ALA A 169 48.87 29.66 -57.34
N VAL A 170 49.42 30.27 -56.29
CA VAL A 170 48.75 31.00 -55.21
C VAL A 170 47.82 32.06 -55.80
N CYS A 171 46.58 32.12 -55.31
CA CYS A 171 45.79 33.35 -55.29
C CYS A 171 45.02 33.42 -53.96
N GLN A 172 45.64 34.08 -52.98
CA GLN A 172 44.92 34.66 -51.84
C GLN A 172 44.15 35.88 -52.34
N SER A 173 42.86 35.98 -52.00
CA SER A 173 42.09 37.22 -52.10
C SER A 173 40.95 37.22 -51.08
N THR A 174 41.27 37.77 -49.91
CA THR A 174 40.45 38.66 -49.06
C THR A 174 38.96 38.40 -48.87
N HIS A 175 38.62 38.18 -47.60
CA HIS A 175 37.31 38.33 -46.97
C HIS A 175 36.48 39.53 -47.46
N LYS A 176 35.21 39.25 -47.78
CA LYS A 176 33.97 39.95 -47.38
C LYS A 176 32.92 39.86 -48.51
N ARG A 177 32.18 38.76 -48.53
CA ARG A 177 30.78 38.77 -48.99
C ARG A 177 30.08 37.54 -48.43
N ALA A 178 29.04 37.77 -47.64
CA ALA A 178 28.11 36.71 -47.25
C ALA A 178 27.63 35.97 -48.53
N PRO A 179 27.74 34.64 -48.62
CA PRO A 179 27.22 33.93 -49.77
C PRO A 179 25.69 33.92 -49.67
N GLN A 180 25.04 34.77 -50.46
CA GLN A 180 23.59 34.68 -50.75
C GLN A 180 23.21 33.38 -51.51
N HIS A 181 24.08 32.37 -51.52
CA HIS A 181 23.93 31.13 -52.27
C HIS A 181 22.97 30.15 -51.57
N LEU A 182 22.84 30.18 -50.24
CA LEU A 182 21.89 29.31 -49.52
C LEU A 182 20.43 29.59 -49.88
N GLN A 183 20.09 30.82 -50.28
CA GLN A 183 18.71 31.20 -50.57
C GLN A 183 18.24 30.78 -51.98
N ASN A 184 19.18 30.49 -52.89
CA ASN A 184 18.89 30.20 -54.29
C ASN A 184 18.76 28.69 -54.59
N ALA A 185 19.28 27.82 -53.72
CA ALA A 185 19.14 26.37 -53.86
C ALA A 185 17.67 25.93 -53.69
N TRP A 186 16.96 26.47 -52.69
CA TRP A 186 15.56 26.14 -52.41
C TRP A 186 14.58 26.62 -53.49
N LYS A 187 14.91 27.70 -54.23
CA LYS A 187 14.08 28.19 -55.34
C LYS A 187 14.21 27.38 -56.63
N ARG A 188 15.30 26.63 -56.82
CA ARG A 188 15.51 25.77 -58.00
C ARG A 188 14.67 24.49 -57.98
N LEU A 189 14.26 24.02 -56.80
CA LEU A 189 13.48 22.79 -56.63
C LEU A 189 12.01 22.88 -57.10
N PHE A 190 11.44 24.09 -57.20
CA PHE A 190 10.00 24.29 -57.53
C PHE A 190 9.75 25.15 -58.79
N GLY A 191 10.80 25.48 -59.55
CA GLY A 191 10.69 26.28 -60.78
C GLY A 191 10.31 25.44 -62.01
N PHE A 192 9.08 25.59 -62.49
CA PHE A 192 8.56 25.02 -63.73
C PHE A 192 9.51 25.20 -64.93
N HIS A 193 9.91 24.10 -65.58
CA HIS A 193 10.61 24.14 -66.85
C HIS A 193 9.65 24.60 -67.96
N ARG A 194 9.87 25.79 -68.54
CA ARG A 194 9.26 26.20 -69.81
C ARG A 194 9.78 25.28 -70.91
N ARG A 195 8.89 24.50 -71.53
CA ARG A 195 9.17 23.80 -72.79
C ARG A 195 9.43 24.84 -73.89
N HIS A 196 10.67 24.91 -74.35
CA HIS A 196 11.00 25.54 -75.63
C HIS A 196 10.58 24.59 -76.76
N ALA A 197 9.58 25.01 -77.54
CA ALA A 197 9.33 24.45 -78.86
C ALA A 197 10.46 24.92 -79.79
N PHE A 198 11.31 24.00 -80.23
CA PHE A 198 12.25 24.21 -81.34
C PHE A 198 11.90 23.16 -82.41
N MET A 199 11.31 23.61 -83.51
CA MET A 199 11.24 22.86 -84.76
C MET A 199 12.53 23.12 -85.53
N PRO A 200 13.20 22.10 -86.12
CA PRO A 200 14.19 22.33 -87.16
C PRO A 200 13.56 22.21 -88.57
N PRO A 201 14.13 22.90 -89.59
CA PRO A 201 13.63 22.91 -90.96
C PRO A 201 13.96 21.60 -91.69
N GLU A 202 13.03 21.12 -92.52
CA GLU A 202 13.24 20.01 -93.44
C GLU A 202 14.33 20.31 -94.48
N ALA A 203 15.31 19.41 -94.61
CA ALA A 203 15.67 18.82 -95.90
C ALA A 203 16.57 17.58 -95.71
N THR A 204 16.17 16.49 -96.37
CA THR A 204 17.03 15.39 -96.87
C THR A 204 17.40 14.23 -95.92
N SER A 205 16.47 13.28 -95.71
CA SER A 205 16.70 11.81 -95.70
C SER A 205 15.45 11.07 -95.15
N LEU A 206 14.51 10.71 -96.03
CA LEU A 206 13.22 10.11 -95.66
C LEU A 206 13.30 8.68 -95.07
N ALA A 207 14.48 8.04 -95.05
CA ALA A 207 14.64 6.68 -94.50
C ALA A 207 15.27 6.65 -93.09
N GLY A 208 16.08 7.63 -92.72
CA GLY A 208 16.75 7.70 -91.40
C GLY A 208 15.95 8.43 -90.32
N GLN A 209 15.06 9.34 -90.72
CA GLN A 209 14.27 10.19 -89.82
C GLN A 209 13.14 9.42 -89.11
N ALA A 210 12.53 8.44 -89.79
CA ALA A 210 11.54 7.55 -89.20
C ALA A 210 12.14 6.69 -88.06
N CYS A 211 13.35 6.16 -88.25
CA CYS A 211 14.04 5.36 -87.23
C CYS A 211 14.47 6.20 -86.00
N SER A 212 14.75 7.49 -86.18
CA SER A 212 15.06 8.41 -85.06
C SER A 212 13.82 8.81 -84.27
N LEU A 213 12.70 9.11 -84.96
CA LEU A 213 11.44 9.44 -84.32
C LEU A 213 10.85 8.25 -83.58
N GLU A 214 10.91 7.05 -84.15
CA GLU A 214 10.47 5.81 -83.52
C GLU A 214 11.22 5.54 -82.22
N LYS A 215 12.55 5.72 -82.21
CA LYS A 215 13.36 5.61 -80.98
C LYS A 215 13.01 6.67 -79.92
N GLN A 216 12.60 7.86 -80.34
CA GLN A 216 12.13 8.91 -79.43
C GLN A 216 10.75 8.58 -78.87
N CYS A 217 9.81 8.10 -79.69
CA CYS A 217 8.51 7.61 -79.26
C CYS A 217 8.64 6.49 -78.23
N SER A 218 9.47 5.47 -78.48
CA SER A 218 9.69 4.38 -77.52
C SER A 218 10.37 4.81 -76.21
N ARG A 219 11.12 5.92 -76.21
CA ARG A 219 11.67 6.50 -74.97
C ARG A 219 10.57 7.20 -74.17
N LEU A 220 9.78 8.03 -74.84
CA LEU A 220 8.67 8.74 -74.22
C LEU A 220 7.59 7.79 -73.69
N GLU A 221 7.28 6.71 -74.41
CA GLU A 221 6.36 5.67 -73.94
C GLU A 221 6.84 5.04 -72.63
N ARG A 222 8.13 4.70 -72.55
CA ARG A 222 8.72 4.14 -71.32
C ARG A 222 8.70 5.14 -70.16
N ASP A 223 8.97 6.41 -70.42
CA ASP A 223 8.94 7.45 -69.40
C ASP A 223 7.50 7.71 -68.91
N VAL A 224 6.51 7.64 -69.80
CA VAL A 224 5.09 7.73 -69.46
C VAL A 224 4.64 6.49 -68.66
N GLU A 225 5.08 5.29 -69.02
CA GLU A 225 4.82 4.07 -68.26
C GLU A 225 5.47 4.10 -66.87
N GLU A 226 6.72 4.57 -66.78
CA GLU A 226 7.45 4.73 -65.53
C GLU A 226 6.77 5.76 -64.61
N SER A 227 6.40 6.93 -65.15
CA SER A 227 5.68 7.96 -64.41
C SER A 227 4.30 7.48 -63.95
N SER A 228 3.58 6.73 -64.80
CA SER A 228 2.30 6.10 -64.45
C SER A 228 2.46 5.08 -63.32
N ARG A 229 3.54 4.29 -63.34
CA ARG A 229 3.85 3.32 -62.27
C ARG A 229 4.16 4.02 -60.95
N ARG A 230 4.98 5.07 -60.97
CA ARG A 230 5.30 5.89 -59.78
C ARG A 230 4.07 6.57 -59.21
N LEU A 231 3.21 7.12 -60.07
CA LEU A 231 1.94 7.72 -59.66
C LEU A 231 1.01 6.68 -59.00
N ALA A 232 0.89 5.49 -59.58
CA ALA A 232 0.11 4.41 -59.00
C ALA A 232 0.64 3.97 -57.62
N MET A 233 1.97 3.90 -57.45
CA MET A 233 2.60 3.61 -56.16
C MET A 233 2.34 4.74 -55.14
N SER A 234 2.47 6.00 -55.55
CA SER A 234 2.15 7.14 -54.70
C SER A 234 0.69 7.14 -54.24
N HIS A 235 -0.26 6.82 -55.12
CA HIS A 235 -1.66 6.70 -54.74
C HIS A 235 -1.95 5.53 -53.79
N LYS A 236 -1.20 4.43 -53.92
CA LYS A 236 -1.27 3.32 -52.96
C LYS A 236 -0.76 3.76 -51.59
N GLU A 237 0.36 4.49 -51.54
CA GLU A 237 0.94 4.95 -50.28
C GLU A 237 0.09 6.02 -49.60
N ILE A 238 -0.48 6.97 -50.37
CA ILE A 238 -1.43 7.95 -49.81
C ILE A 238 -2.59 7.24 -49.14
N ARG A 239 -3.19 6.23 -49.81
CA ARG A 239 -4.29 5.46 -49.23
C ARG A 239 -3.87 4.73 -47.96
N ARG A 240 -2.71 4.06 -47.97
CA ARG A 240 -2.17 3.36 -46.80
C ARG A 240 -1.98 4.30 -45.61
N LEU A 241 -1.42 5.49 -45.84
CA LEU A 241 -1.22 6.49 -44.78
C LEU A 241 -2.54 7.09 -44.30
N THR A 242 -3.53 7.27 -45.19
CA THR A 242 -4.89 7.68 -44.79
C THR A 242 -5.53 6.65 -43.88
N ASP A 243 -5.46 5.37 -44.25
CA ASP A 243 -6.04 4.28 -43.44
C ASP A 243 -5.34 4.18 -42.07
N GLU A 244 -4.01 4.35 -42.04
CA GLU A 244 -3.22 4.35 -40.79
C GLU A 244 -3.60 5.55 -39.89
N LEU A 245 -3.76 6.75 -40.47
CA LEU A 245 -4.20 7.93 -39.74
C LEU A 245 -5.62 7.76 -39.18
N GLU A 246 -6.55 7.23 -39.97
CA GLU A 246 -7.91 6.93 -39.50
C GLU A 246 -7.89 5.90 -38.36
N SER A 247 -7.04 4.88 -38.43
CA SER A 247 -6.88 3.89 -37.34
C SER A 247 -6.32 4.53 -36.05
N ALA A 248 -5.38 5.47 -36.16
CA ALA A 248 -4.83 6.20 -35.03
C ALA A 248 -5.88 7.13 -34.40
N HIS A 249 -6.72 7.78 -35.21
CA HIS A 249 -7.82 8.60 -34.71
C HIS A 249 -8.91 7.77 -34.01
N LEU A 250 -9.22 6.57 -34.53
CA LEU A 250 -10.18 5.67 -33.89
C LEU A 250 -9.68 5.17 -32.54
N THR A 251 -8.41 4.79 -32.45
CA THR A 251 -7.79 4.37 -31.18
C THR A 251 -7.73 5.53 -30.18
N GLN A 252 -7.35 6.73 -30.60
CA GLN A 252 -7.41 7.92 -29.73
C GLN A 252 -8.82 8.16 -29.20
N LYS A 253 -9.83 8.11 -30.08
CA LYS A 253 -11.22 8.31 -29.68
C LYS A 253 -11.73 7.22 -28.76
N ALA A 254 -11.21 6.00 -28.88
CA ALA A 254 -11.54 4.89 -27.99
C ALA A 254 -11.04 5.12 -26.57
N TYR A 255 -9.87 5.74 -26.37
CA TYR A 255 -9.27 5.99 -25.04
C TYR A 255 -9.67 7.32 -24.37
N GLU A 256 -10.30 8.23 -25.12
CA GLU A 256 -10.78 9.52 -24.63
C GLU A 256 -11.78 9.41 -23.44
N PRO A 257 -12.79 8.52 -23.44
CA PRO A 257 -13.73 8.44 -22.31
C PRO A 257 -13.06 7.92 -21.03
N GLU A 258 -12.08 7.02 -21.12
CA GLU A 258 -11.31 6.53 -20.00
C GLU A 258 -10.47 7.64 -19.36
N LEU A 259 -9.89 8.51 -20.20
CA LEU A 259 -9.13 9.67 -19.75
C LEU A 259 -10.06 10.69 -19.06
N GLN A 260 -11.25 10.94 -19.61
CA GLN A 260 -12.23 11.83 -19.00
C GLN A 260 -12.76 11.28 -17.67
N SER A 261 -13.00 9.97 -17.58
CA SER A 261 -13.41 9.31 -16.34
C SER A 261 -12.32 9.40 -15.27
N ALA A 262 -11.05 9.16 -15.63
CA ALA A 262 -9.93 9.35 -14.73
C ALA A 262 -9.80 10.79 -14.25
N GLN A 263 -10.03 11.78 -15.14
CA GLN A 263 -10.00 13.19 -14.77
C GLN A 263 -11.10 13.54 -13.75
N GLN A 264 -12.31 12.99 -13.90
CA GLN A 264 -13.40 13.16 -12.94
C GLN A 264 -13.10 12.52 -11.58
N GLU A 265 -12.47 11.34 -11.55
CA GLU A 265 -12.05 10.69 -10.30
C GLU A 265 -11.01 11.56 -9.57
N VAL A 266 -10.06 12.15 -10.30
CA VAL A 266 -9.06 13.08 -9.72
C VAL A 266 -9.74 14.30 -9.10
N ASP A 267 -10.76 14.87 -9.75
CA ASP A 267 -11.48 16.03 -9.23
C ASP A 267 -12.30 15.67 -7.97
N HIS A 268 -12.96 14.51 -7.97
CA HIS A 268 -13.65 14.01 -6.77
C HIS A 268 -12.70 13.75 -5.60
N LEU A 269 -11.55 13.12 -5.85
CA LEU A 269 -10.54 12.89 -4.81
C LEU A 269 -9.98 14.21 -4.26
N ARG A 270 -9.85 15.25 -5.09
CA ARG A 270 -9.44 16.59 -4.63
C ARG A 270 -10.45 17.19 -3.65
N GLU A 271 -11.74 17.07 -3.96
CA GLU A 271 -12.83 17.53 -3.08
C GLU A 271 -12.88 16.75 -1.76
N GLU A 272 -12.71 15.42 -1.82
CA GLU A 272 -12.69 14.56 -0.63
C GLU A 272 -11.51 14.89 0.29
N VAL A 273 -10.31 15.10 -0.28
CA VAL A 273 -9.13 15.55 0.47
C VAL A 273 -9.38 16.91 1.12
N GLU A 274 -10.06 17.83 0.45
CA GLU A 274 -10.39 19.13 1.04
C GLU A 274 -11.39 18.99 2.20
N HIS A 275 -12.38 18.11 2.07
CA HIS A 275 -13.34 17.81 3.13
C HIS A 275 -12.66 17.17 4.34
N LEU A 276 -11.79 16.17 4.12
CA LEU A 276 -11.01 15.52 5.17
C LEU A 276 -10.12 16.52 5.90
N LYS A 277 -9.41 17.40 5.18
CA LYS A 277 -8.61 18.48 5.79
C LYS A 277 -9.45 19.39 6.69
N LYS A 278 -10.66 19.76 6.27
CA LYS A 278 -11.57 20.60 7.08
C LYS A 278 -11.99 19.87 8.36
N TYR A 279 -12.31 18.57 8.25
CA TYR A 279 -12.69 17.73 9.39
C TYR A 279 -11.53 17.54 10.38
N GLU A 280 -10.34 17.17 9.91
CA GLU A 280 -9.13 17.02 10.73
C GLU A 280 -8.78 18.33 11.46
N MET A 281 -8.81 19.47 10.75
CA MET A 281 -8.59 20.77 11.38
C MET A 281 -9.66 21.11 12.44
N ALA A 282 -10.88 20.62 12.30
CA ALA A 282 -11.93 20.81 13.30
C ALA A 282 -11.68 19.96 14.56
N GLU A 283 -11.32 18.69 14.39
CA GLU A 283 -10.98 17.80 15.51
C GLU A 283 -9.70 18.25 16.23
N LEU A 284 -8.68 18.68 15.50
CA LEU A 284 -7.46 19.27 16.08
C LEU A 284 -7.76 20.51 16.92
N ARG A 285 -8.73 21.34 16.51
CA ARG A 285 -9.13 22.51 17.29
C ARG A 285 -9.83 22.10 18.58
N LYS A 286 -10.74 21.12 18.53
CA LYS A 286 -11.43 20.61 19.73
C LYS A 286 -10.45 20.01 20.74
N THR A 287 -9.50 19.20 20.28
CA THR A 287 -8.49 18.60 21.16
C THR A 287 -7.58 19.66 21.76
N LYS A 288 -7.19 20.69 20.99
CA LYS A 288 -6.44 21.84 21.51
C LYS A 288 -7.22 22.60 22.59
N GLU A 289 -8.50 22.90 22.36
CA GLU A 289 -9.34 23.58 23.36
C GLU A 289 -9.50 22.77 24.66
N LEU A 290 -9.64 21.44 24.54
CA LEU A 290 -9.70 20.55 25.71
C LEU A 290 -8.37 20.54 26.47
N ASN A 291 -7.25 20.48 25.75
CA ASN A 291 -5.92 20.52 26.35
C ASN A 291 -5.68 21.86 27.07
N ASP A 292 -6.03 22.98 26.43
CA ASP A 292 -5.96 24.30 27.04
C ASP A 292 -6.79 24.35 28.35
N ARG A 293 -8.00 23.78 28.38
CA ARG A 293 -8.82 23.70 29.60
C ARG A 293 -8.14 22.91 30.71
N LEU A 294 -7.58 21.73 30.39
CA LEU A 294 -6.85 20.91 31.35
C LEU A 294 -5.62 21.63 31.90
N ASP A 295 -4.88 22.37 31.06
CA ASP A 295 -3.73 23.17 31.50
C ASP A 295 -4.12 24.28 32.48
N HIS A 296 -5.26 24.93 32.27
CA HIS A 296 -5.81 25.90 33.22
C HIS A 296 -6.15 25.25 34.56
N GLU A 297 -6.78 24.07 34.53
CA GLU A 297 -7.13 23.31 35.73
C GLU A 297 -5.89 22.82 36.49
N ILE A 298 -4.89 22.27 35.79
CA ILE A 298 -3.61 21.87 36.39
C ILE A 298 -2.94 23.08 37.06
N ARG A 299 -2.97 24.26 36.44
CA ARG A 299 -2.42 25.49 37.02
C ARG A 299 -3.20 25.91 38.28
N ALA A 300 -4.52 25.83 38.26
CA ALA A 300 -5.37 26.13 39.41
C ALA A 300 -5.12 25.15 40.57
N LEU A 301 -5.04 23.85 40.30
CA LEU A 301 -4.72 22.82 41.29
C LEU A 301 -3.32 23.02 41.88
N ARG A 302 -2.31 23.30 41.05
CA ARG A 302 -0.95 23.63 41.53
C ARG A 302 -0.94 24.86 42.43
N ASN A 303 -1.71 25.90 42.11
CA ASN A 303 -1.89 27.05 42.99
C ASN A 303 -2.52 26.64 44.32
N ARG A 304 -3.59 25.84 44.29
CA ARG A 304 -4.30 25.39 45.50
C ARG A 304 -3.41 24.57 46.42
N VAL A 305 -2.60 23.66 45.87
CA VAL A 305 -1.62 22.88 46.63
C VAL A 305 -0.61 23.81 47.31
N ARG A 306 -0.06 24.80 46.60
CA ARG A 306 0.84 25.80 47.22
C ARG A 306 0.20 26.56 48.38
N PHE A 307 -1.08 26.93 48.26
CA PHE A 307 -1.81 27.58 49.36
C PHE A 307 -1.98 26.65 50.57
N LEU A 308 -2.34 25.39 50.34
CA LEU A 308 -2.49 24.40 51.41
C LEU A 308 -1.15 24.09 52.08
N ASP A 309 -0.06 24.01 51.33
CA ASP A 309 1.28 23.83 51.88
C ASP A 309 1.72 25.02 52.74
N ALA A 310 1.40 26.26 52.31
CA ALA A 310 1.67 27.46 53.11
C ALA A 310 0.85 27.46 54.42
N GLU A 311 -0.44 27.10 54.35
CA GLU A 311 -1.31 26.98 55.53
C GLU A 311 -0.80 25.90 56.49
N LYS A 312 -0.44 24.72 55.96
CA LYS A 312 0.16 23.64 56.74
C LYS A 312 1.42 24.11 57.46
N ASN A 313 2.34 24.76 56.74
CA ASN A 313 3.59 25.26 57.32
C ASN A 313 3.35 26.30 58.40
N ALA A 314 2.38 27.20 58.22
CA ALA A 314 2.00 28.20 59.23
C ALA A 314 1.44 27.55 60.49
N VAL A 315 0.51 26.60 60.35
CA VAL A 315 -0.03 25.85 61.50
C VAL A 315 1.09 25.09 62.20
N GLN A 316 1.98 24.45 61.46
CA GLN A 316 3.09 23.68 62.00
C GLN A 316 4.08 24.57 62.78
N GLN A 317 4.33 25.81 62.33
CA GLN A 317 5.10 26.81 63.08
C GLN A 317 4.39 27.23 64.37
N THR A 318 3.07 27.48 64.34
CA THR A 318 2.32 27.84 65.56
C THR A 318 2.30 26.72 66.59
N VAL A 319 2.21 25.46 66.15
CA VAL A 319 2.29 24.29 67.04
C VAL A 319 3.66 24.21 67.69
N ALA A 320 4.74 24.38 66.92
CA ALA A 320 6.10 24.36 67.47
C ALA A 320 6.32 25.47 68.52
N PHE A 321 5.85 26.69 68.23
CA PHE A 321 5.91 27.82 69.18
C PHE A 321 5.16 27.52 70.48
N LEU A 322 3.91 27.04 70.38
CA LEU A 322 3.12 26.70 71.56
C LEU A 322 3.73 25.52 72.35
N GLN A 323 4.35 24.55 71.67
CA GLN A 323 5.06 23.44 72.33
C GLN A 323 6.24 23.95 73.16
N GLU A 324 7.03 24.86 72.61
CA GLU A 324 8.17 25.46 73.31
C GLU A 324 7.72 26.30 74.52
N GLU A 325 6.64 27.08 74.38
CA GLU A 325 6.05 27.88 75.46
C GLU A 325 5.52 26.99 76.61
N VAL A 326 4.87 25.86 76.28
CA VAL A 326 4.36 24.89 77.27
C VAL A 326 5.50 24.21 78.03
N GLU A 327 6.56 23.78 77.34
CA GLU A 327 7.73 23.18 77.99
C GLU A 327 8.46 24.17 78.92
N LYS A 328 8.54 25.44 78.52
CA LYS A 328 9.13 26.49 79.34
C LYS A 328 8.33 26.74 80.62
N LEU A 329 7.00 26.84 80.54
CA LEU A 329 6.12 27.00 81.70
C LEU A 329 6.13 25.75 82.62
N LYS A 330 6.22 24.55 82.05
CA LYS A 330 6.37 23.30 82.82
C LYS A 330 7.70 23.26 83.59
N SER A 331 8.77 23.76 82.97
CA SER A 331 10.10 23.87 83.60
C SER A 331 10.08 24.89 84.75
N GLU A 332 9.48 26.07 84.55
CA GLU A 332 9.28 27.09 85.59
C GLU A 332 8.40 26.59 86.76
N GLN A 333 7.42 25.73 86.47
CA GLN A 333 6.57 25.09 87.50
C GLN A 333 7.33 24.02 88.32
N GLN A 334 8.31 23.33 87.74
CA GLN A 334 9.16 22.36 88.44
C GLN A 334 10.24 23.03 89.30
N GLU A 335 10.85 24.12 88.85
CA GLU A 335 11.83 24.88 89.64
C GLU A 335 11.22 25.52 90.91
N GLY A 336 9.92 25.83 90.90
CA GLY A 336 9.19 26.32 92.09
C GLY A 336 8.90 25.26 93.17
N GLN A 337 9.04 23.96 92.89
CA GLN A 337 8.74 22.87 93.84
C GLN A 337 9.99 22.32 94.57
N THR A 338 11.20 22.66 94.12
CA THR A 338 12.47 22.16 94.69
C THR A 338 13.12 23.09 95.72
N GLY A 339 12.52 24.25 96.02
CA GLY A 339 12.99 25.20 97.04
C GLY A 339 12.29 25.04 98.41
N GLU A 340 12.99 24.40 99.35
CA GLU A 340 12.83 24.45 100.82
C GLU A 340 11.52 23.97 101.49
N THR A 341 11.64 22.82 102.16
CA THR A 341 10.68 22.28 103.12
C THR A 341 10.79 22.97 104.48
N LYS A 342 9.82 23.80 104.89
CA LYS A 342 9.36 23.90 106.30
C LYS A 342 7.98 24.55 106.50
N VAL A 343 6.98 23.68 106.66
CA VAL A 343 5.74 23.77 107.48
C VAL A 343 5.15 25.15 107.84
N ARG A 344 4.02 25.52 107.21
CA ARG A 344 2.75 25.90 107.88
C ARG A 344 1.58 26.02 106.87
N PRO A 345 0.31 25.79 107.26
CA PRO A 345 -0.81 25.79 106.33
C PRO A 345 -1.39 27.19 106.20
N HIS A 346 -1.38 27.77 104.99
CA HIS A 346 -2.41 28.71 104.52
C HIS A 346 -2.13 29.16 103.09
N LYS A 347 -3.16 28.99 102.25
CA LYS A 347 -3.44 29.67 100.96
C LYS A 347 -2.42 29.43 99.85
N GLU A 348 -2.86 28.73 98.79
CA GLU A 348 -2.28 28.87 97.44
C GLU A 348 -2.15 30.37 97.16
N THR A 349 -0.91 30.88 97.14
CA THR A 349 -0.63 32.25 96.71
C THR A 349 -0.91 32.36 95.22
N ASP A 350 -1.44 33.51 94.80
CA ASP A 350 -1.77 33.80 93.39
C ASP A 350 -0.58 33.62 92.42
N GLU A 351 0.66 33.60 92.93
CA GLU A 351 1.91 33.42 92.16
C GLU A 351 2.06 32.02 91.53
N VAL A 352 1.55 30.94 92.13
CA VAL A 352 1.61 29.57 91.52
C VAL A 352 0.35 29.27 90.73
N ARG A 353 -0.77 29.89 91.10
CA ARG A 353 -2.08 29.69 90.46
C ARG A 353 -2.14 30.31 89.07
N TYR A 354 -1.51 31.47 88.86
CA TYR A 354 -1.46 32.16 87.57
C TYR A 354 -0.70 31.39 86.47
N PRO A 355 0.55 30.93 86.66
CA PRO A 355 1.26 30.15 85.64
C PRO A 355 0.59 28.80 85.36
N ARG A 356 -0.04 28.17 86.37
CA ARG A 356 -0.78 26.92 86.20
C ARG A 356 -2.05 27.09 85.34
N ILE A 357 -2.86 28.10 85.61
CA ILE A 357 -4.06 28.38 84.80
C ILE A 357 -3.66 28.78 83.37
N LYS A 358 -2.57 29.55 83.22
CA LYS A 358 -2.05 29.96 81.90
C LYS A 358 -1.48 28.78 81.11
N ALA A 359 -0.80 27.84 81.79
CA ALA A 359 -0.35 26.58 81.20
C ALA A 359 -1.54 25.71 80.76
N GLU A 360 -2.56 25.53 81.59
CA GLU A 360 -3.78 24.77 81.24
C GLU A 360 -4.55 25.41 80.06
N GLN A 361 -4.57 26.74 79.97
CA GLN A 361 -5.15 27.47 78.82
C GLN A 361 -4.33 27.29 77.53
N LEU A 362 -3.00 27.35 77.63
CA LEU A 362 -2.11 27.11 76.48
C LEU A 362 -2.12 25.65 76.04
N GLU A 363 -2.23 24.70 76.96
CA GLU A 363 -2.33 23.27 76.67
C GLU A 363 -3.66 22.95 75.99
N SER A 364 -4.75 23.60 76.39
CA SER A 364 -6.03 23.55 75.69
C SER A 364 -5.95 24.15 74.27
N ALA A 365 -5.27 25.30 74.10
CA ALA A 365 -5.07 25.92 72.79
C ALA A 365 -4.19 25.07 71.87
N LEU A 366 -3.14 24.44 72.42
CA LEU A 366 -2.25 23.53 71.70
C LEU A 366 -2.97 22.25 71.29
N GLN A 367 -3.86 21.73 72.12
CA GLN A 367 -4.73 20.60 71.78
C GLN A 367 -5.73 20.96 70.67
N GLU A 368 -6.28 22.18 70.67
CA GLU A 368 -7.13 22.68 69.59
C GLU A 368 -6.36 22.83 68.26
N GLN A 369 -5.11 23.31 68.31
CA GLN A 369 -4.25 23.39 67.12
C GLN A 369 -3.81 22.01 66.62
N HIS A 370 -3.54 21.05 67.51
CA HIS A 370 -3.30 19.66 67.12
C HIS A 370 -4.52 19.01 66.47
N GLN A 371 -5.74 19.31 66.93
CA GLN A 371 -6.97 18.89 66.26
C GLN A 371 -7.10 19.52 64.86
N LYS A 372 -6.77 20.81 64.71
CA LYS A 372 -6.73 21.50 63.40
C LYS A 372 -5.69 20.88 62.46
N LEU A 373 -4.50 20.55 62.96
CA LEU A 373 -3.45 19.86 62.20
C LEU A 373 -3.91 18.46 61.77
N HIS A 374 -4.55 17.70 62.65
CA HIS A 374 -5.12 16.39 62.31
C HIS A 374 -6.21 16.49 61.24
N THR A 375 -7.06 17.53 61.28
CA THR A 375 -8.09 17.74 60.26
C THR A 375 -7.48 18.15 58.92
N VAL A 376 -6.45 18.99 58.90
CA VAL A 376 -5.72 19.35 57.67
C VAL A 376 -4.98 18.12 57.09
N GLN A 377 -4.37 17.29 57.95
CA GLN A 377 -3.71 16.06 57.53
C GLN A 377 -4.71 15.02 56.99
N ALA A 378 -5.89 14.90 57.59
CA ALA A 378 -6.96 14.05 57.07
C ALA A 378 -7.45 14.53 55.69
N LYS A 379 -7.62 15.85 55.51
CA LYS A 379 -7.95 16.45 54.21
C LYS A 379 -6.85 16.23 53.18
N ALA A 380 -5.57 16.32 53.57
CA ALA A 380 -4.44 16.03 52.68
C ALA A 380 -4.39 14.56 52.25
N ASN A 381 -4.65 13.63 53.15
CA ASN A 381 -4.74 12.20 52.84
C ASN A 381 -5.92 11.91 51.91
N GLN A 382 -7.06 12.57 52.12
CA GLN A 382 -8.24 12.45 51.25
C GLN A 382 -7.96 13.02 49.85
N VAL A 383 -7.25 14.15 49.74
CA VAL A 383 -6.78 14.68 48.45
C VAL A 383 -5.79 13.72 47.78
N ALA A 384 -4.89 13.08 48.55
CA ALA A 384 -3.98 12.08 48.00
C ALA A 384 -4.71 10.85 47.42
N GLU A 385 -5.77 10.38 48.08
CA GLU A 385 -6.63 9.33 47.52
C GLU A 385 -7.38 9.80 46.28
N VAL A 386 -7.95 11.00 46.29
CA VAL A 386 -8.62 11.59 45.11
C VAL A 386 -7.65 11.74 43.94
N THR A 387 -6.39 12.15 44.17
CA THR A 387 -5.38 12.22 43.09
C THR A 387 -4.99 10.85 42.54
N LYS A 388 -5.01 9.79 43.37
CA LYS A 388 -4.81 8.41 42.91
C LYS A 388 -5.98 7.95 42.04
N VAL A 389 -7.21 8.27 42.45
CA VAL A 389 -8.41 7.97 41.67
C VAL A 389 -8.39 8.73 40.34
N ASP A 390 -8.09 10.03 40.33
CA ASP A 390 -7.94 10.83 39.10
C ASP A 390 -6.83 10.30 38.17
N SER A 391 -5.72 9.83 38.73
CA SER A 391 -4.63 9.21 37.95
C SER A 391 -5.11 7.94 37.26
N LEU A 392 -5.81 7.06 38.00
CA LEU A 392 -6.39 5.84 37.44
C LEU A 392 -7.49 6.16 36.43
N GLN A 393 -8.27 7.22 36.66
CA GLN A 393 -9.31 7.69 35.73
C GLN A 393 -8.70 8.20 34.42
N LYS A 394 -7.60 8.95 34.48
CA LYS A 394 -6.84 9.38 33.29
C LYS A 394 -6.25 8.19 32.53
N GLU A 395 -5.77 7.18 33.24
CA GLU A 395 -5.25 5.96 32.62
C GLU A 395 -6.36 5.16 31.93
N VAL A 396 -7.54 5.08 32.55
CA VAL A 396 -8.76 4.51 31.93
C VAL A 396 -9.20 5.33 30.71
N GLU A 397 -9.19 6.66 30.78
CA GLU A 397 -9.55 7.54 29.66
C GLU A 397 -8.57 7.38 28.50
N LEU A 398 -7.26 7.30 28.77
CA LEU A 398 -6.21 7.03 27.78
C LEU A 398 -6.39 5.67 27.12
N LEU A 399 -6.66 4.62 27.91
CA LEU A 399 -6.95 3.29 27.38
C LEU A 399 -8.22 3.28 26.53
N LYS A 400 -9.23 4.06 26.92
CA LYS A 400 -10.49 4.20 26.18
C LYS A 400 -10.29 4.95 24.87
N SER A 401 -9.52 6.03 24.85
CA SER A 401 -9.12 6.73 23.63
C SER A 401 -8.26 5.86 22.72
N ALA A 402 -7.32 5.08 23.27
CA ALA A 402 -6.51 4.14 22.50
C ALA A 402 -7.36 3.03 21.87
N LEU A 403 -8.33 2.49 22.60
CA LEU A 403 -9.29 1.52 22.07
C LEU A 403 -10.16 2.13 20.97
N GLN A 404 -10.62 3.37 21.16
CA GLN A 404 -11.42 4.08 20.16
C GLN A 404 -10.62 4.39 18.90
N GLN A 405 -9.35 4.79 19.04
CA GLN A 405 -8.42 4.99 17.92
C GLN A 405 -8.18 3.67 17.17
N GLN A 406 -7.94 2.57 17.90
CA GLN A 406 -7.81 1.25 17.29
C GLN A 406 -9.09 0.85 16.52
N GLN A 407 -10.25 1.26 17.01
CA GLN A 407 -11.54 1.01 16.35
C GLN A 407 -11.73 1.89 15.11
N THR A 408 -11.29 3.15 15.11
CA THR A 408 -11.31 4.03 13.93
C THR A 408 -10.31 3.58 12.88
N ASP A 409 -9.08 3.20 13.27
CA ASP A 409 -8.06 2.68 12.37
C ASP A 409 -8.54 1.38 11.71
N CYS A 410 -9.21 0.51 12.48
CA CYS A 410 -9.83 -0.71 11.95
C CYS A 410 -11.00 -0.40 11.00
N ARG A 411 -11.77 0.68 11.24
CA ARG A 411 -12.83 1.12 10.31
C ARG A 411 -12.25 1.72 9.03
N GLU A 412 -11.22 2.54 9.14
CA GLU A 412 -10.55 3.20 8.02
C GLU A 412 -9.83 2.18 7.13
N THR A 413 -9.09 1.23 7.72
CA THR A 413 -8.50 0.11 6.98
C THR A 413 -9.54 -0.76 6.29
N ASN A 414 -10.72 -0.97 6.89
CA ASN A 414 -11.82 -1.67 6.23
C ASN A 414 -12.45 -0.83 5.10
N LEU A 415 -12.50 0.50 5.22
CA LEU A 415 -13.01 1.41 4.19
C LEU A 415 -12.06 1.49 3.00
N ILE A 416 -10.75 1.60 3.26
CA ILE A 416 -9.68 1.55 2.25
C ILE A 416 -9.75 0.22 1.50
N ARG A 417 -9.81 -0.91 2.22
CA ARG A 417 -9.97 -2.23 1.61
C ARG A 417 -11.22 -2.33 0.73
N ARG A 418 -12.34 -1.72 1.16
CA ARG A 418 -13.59 -1.70 0.40
C ARG A 418 -13.50 -0.83 -0.85
N ASN A 419 -12.83 0.31 -0.77
CA ASN A 419 -12.61 1.22 -1.89
C ASN A 419 -11.61 0.65 -2.89
N GLU A 420 -10.57 -0.05 -2.42
CA GLU A 420 -9.66 -0.86 -3.26
C GLU A 420 -10.43 -1.96 -3.97
N THR A 421 -11.26 -2.72 -3.25
CA THR A 421 -12.13 -3.74 -3.87
C THR A 421 -13.08 -3.12 -4.90
N GLY A 422 -13.61 -1.92 -4.65
CA GLY A 422 -14.47 -1.20 -5.58
C GLY A 422 -13.72 -0.68 -6.82
N ARG A 423 -12.48 -0.22 -6.67
CA ARG A 423 -11.60 0.16 -7.77
C ARG A 423 -11.21 -1.05 -8.62
N ASP A 424 -10.86 -2.16 -7.98
CA ASP A 424 -10.55 -3.43 -8.65
C ASP A 424 -11.78 -3.96 -9.40
N GLU A 425 -12.99 -3.81 -8.84
CA GLU A 425 -14.25 -4.15 -9.51
C GLU A 425 -14.54 -3.21 -10.69
N HIS A 426 -14.27 -1.91 -10.57
CA HIS A 426 -14.46 -0.93 -11.64
C HIS A 426 -13.45 -1.12 -12.79
N GLU A 427 -12.19 -1.36 -12.48
CA GLU A 427 -11.13 -1.68 -13.43
C GLU A 427 -11.39 -3.02 -14.13
N LYS A 428 -11.89 -4.02 -13.38
CA LYS A 428 -12.33 -5.30 -13.95
C LYS A 428 -13.52 -5.14 -14.90
N LEU A 429 -14.53 -4.33 -14.56
CA LEU A 429 -15.64 -4.03 -15.46
C LEU A 429 -15.18 -3.26 -16.71
N LYS A 430 -14.21 -2.36 -16.57
CA LYS A 430 -13.58 -1.64 -17.69
C LYS A 430 -12.86 -2.61 -18.64
N THR A 431 -12.07 -3.53 -18.09
CA THR A 431 -11.40 -4.59 -18.88
C THR A 431 -12.37 -5.62 -19.47
N ASP A 432 -13.46 -5.95 -18.78
CA ASP A 432 -14.49 -6.87 -19.28
C ASP A 432 -15.29 -6.21 -20.44
N THR A 433 -15.42 -4.88 -20.46
CA THR A 433 -16.06 -4.11 -21.54
C THR A 433 -15.16 -4.03 -22.78
N GLU A 434 -13.86 -3.77 -22.60
CA GLU A 434 -12.84 -3.82 -23.68
C GLU A 434 -12.60 -5.24 -24.23
N CYS A 435 -12.81 -6.28 -23.40
CA CYS A 435 -12.66 -7.67 -23.80
C CYS A 435 -13.88 -8.21 -24.56
N SER A 436 -15.09 -7.69 -24.30
CA SER A 436 -16.30 -8.05 -25.04
C SER A 436 -16.26 -7.63 -26.51
N GLU A 437 -15.56 -6.54 -26.86
CA GLU A 437 -15.45 -6.07 -28.25
C GLU A 437 -14.49 -6.92 -29.10
N ASN A 438 -13.58 -7.66 -28.45
CA ASN A 438 -12.54 -8.46 -29.11
C ASN A 438 -12.84 -9.97 -29.15
N GLN A 439 -14.00 -10.42 -28.64
CA GLN A 439 -14.34 -11.85 -28.48
C GLN A 439 -15.14 -12.47 -29.64
N SER A 440 -15.47 -11.74 -30.71
CA SER A 440 -16.30 -12.28 -31.79
C SER A 440 -15.57 -13.22 -32.78
N GLU A 441 -14.25 -13.38 -32.73
CA GLU A 441 -13.50 -13.97 -33.85
C GLU A 441 -12.79 -15.32 -33.63
N MET A 442 -12.86 -15.99 -32.48
CA MET A 442 -12.01 -17.16 -32.29
C MET A 442 -12.67 -18.31 -31.55
N TRP A 443 -13.71 -18.86 -32.16
CA TRP A 443 -14.25 -20.18 -31.82
C TRP A 443 -13.66 -21.21 -32.78
N CYS A 444 -12.76 -22.09 -32.31
CA CYS A 444 -12.64 -23.50 -32.72
C CYS A 444 -11.28 -24.15 -32.36
N LEU A 445 -11.34 -25.14 -31.45
CA LEU A 445 -10.88 -26.55 -31.58
C LEU A 445 -10.08 -27.11 -30.40
N GLN A 446 -10.55 -28.29 -29.99
CA GLN A 446 -10.13 -29.16 -28.91
C GLN A 446 -8.90 -30.00 -29.29
N LEU A 447 -8.08 -30.37 -28.29
CA LEU A 447 -7.88 -31.75 -27.79
C LEU A 447 -6.56 -31.85 -27.02
N VAL A 448 -6.60 -31.97 -25.68
CA VAL A 448 -5.45 -32.47 -24.90
C VAL A 448 -5.92 -33.42 -23.77
N ASP A 449 -5.25 -34.57 -23.76
CA ASP A 449 -5.11 -35.67 -22.80
C ASP A 449 -6.18 -35.97 -21.72
N HIS A 450 -6.87 -37.10 -21.95
CA HIS A 450 -7.90 -37.70 -21.09
C HIS A 450 -7.39 -38.37 -19.79
N ARG A 451 -6.11 -38.31 -19.44
CA ARG A 451 -5.57 -39.07 -18.28
C ARG A 451 -5.53 -38.28 -16.98
N ASP A 452 -5.12 -37.01 -17.03
CA ASP A 452 -5.00 -36.18 -15.82
C ASP A 452 -6.34 -35.59 -15.38
N GLN A 453 -7.26 -35.37 -16.33
CA GLN A 453 -8.62 -34.92 -16.04
C GLN A 453 -9.41 -35.93 -15.21
N ASN A 454 -9.23 -37.24 -15.45
CA ASN A 454 -9.91 -38.29 -14.68
C ASN A 454 -9.41 -38.38 -13.22
N HIS A 455 -8.12 -38.14 -12.99
CA HIS A 455 -7.56 -38.12 -11.64
C HIS A 455 -7.97 -36.86 -10.86
N LEU A 456 -8.03 -35.70 -11.52
CA LEU A 456 -8.56 -34.47 -10.91
C LEU A 456 -10.07 -34.59 -10.62
N THR A 457 -10.85 -35.15 -11.56
CA THR A 457 -12.29 -35.34 -11.41
C THR A 457 -12.61 -36.30 -10.26
N ALA A 458 -11.82 -37.38 -10.11
CA ALA A 458 -11.95 -38.29 -8.97
C ALA A 458 -11.64 -37.60 -7.63
N LYS A 459 -10.61 -36.75 -7.56
CA LYS A 459 -10.27 -35.98 -6.35
C LYS A 459 -11.35 -34.96 -6.00
N ILE A 460 -11.89 -34.26 -6.99
CA ILE A 460 -13.00 -33.32 -6.80
C ILE A 460 -14.24 -34.06 -6.27
N CYS A 461 -14.57 -35.21 -6.84
CA CYS A 461 -15.70 -36.05 -6.39
C CYS A 461 -15.54 -36.53 -4.93
N ILE A 462 -14.33 -36.92 -4.51
CA ILE A 462 -14.04 -37.31 -3.11
C ILE A 462 -14.19 -36.12 -2.15
N MET A 463 -13.76 -34.93 -2.56
CA MET A 463 -13.92 -33.72 -1.75
C MET A 463 -15.39 -33.31 -1.62
N ASP A 464 -16.15 -33.32 -2.71
CA ASP A 464 -17.58 -33.02 -2.69
C ASP A 464 -18.35 -34.02 -1.82
N GLN A 465 -18.00 -35.31 -1.88
CA GLN A 465 -18.63 -36.33 -1.04
C GLN A 465 -18.34 -36.13 0.46
N LYS A 466 -17.18 -35.57 0.83
CA LYS A 466 -16.85 -35.21 2.23
C LYS A 466 -17.63 -33.98 2.69
N VAL A 467 -17.72 -32.95 1.86
CA VAL A 467 -18.50 -31.73 2.16
C VAL A 467 -19.98 -32.07 2.34
N ASN A 468 -20.52 -32.94 1.48
CA ASN A 468 -21.92 -33.32 1.56
C ASN A 468 -22.24 -34.14 2.83
N LYS A 469 -21.34 -35.03 3.26
CA LYS A 469 -21.48 -35.77 4.52
C LYS A 469 -21.44 -34.85 5.75
N GLN A 470 -20.62 -33.80 5.71
CA GLN A 470 -20.55 -32.80 6.78
C GLN A 470 -21.86 -31.98 6.83
N ASN A 471 -22.37 -31.54 5.68
CA ASN A 471 -23.63 -30.81 5.59
C ASN A 471 -24.83 -31.66 6.04
N GLU A 472 -24.83 -32.95 5.74
CA GLU A 472 -25.85 -33.90 6.22
C GLU A 472 -25.82 -34.02 7.75
N ALA A 473 -24.63 -34.12 8.35
CA ALA A 473 -24.45 -34.16 9.80
C ALA A 473 -24.93 -32.86 10.49
N ASP A 474 -24.60 -31.71 9.91
CA ASP A 474 -25.03 -30.39 10.41
C ASP A 474 -26.56 -30.22 10.29
N ARG A 475 -27.17 -30.73 9.21
CA ARG A 475 -28.63 -30.75 9.03
C ARG A 475 -29.33 -31.66 10.04
N GLN A 476 -28.74 -32.79 10.41
CA GLN A 476 -29.27 -33.69 11.44
C GLN A 476 -29.16 -33.08 12.85
N LEU A 477 -28.04 -32.41 13.16
CA LEU A 477 -27.87 -31.64 14.40
C LEU A 477 -28.91 -30.53 14.54
N SER A 478 -29.20 -29.80 13.45
CA SER A 478 -30.26 -28.79 13.43
C SER A 478 -31.64 -29.38 13.71
N LYS A 479 -31.98 -30.52 13.09
CA LYS A 479 -33.28 -31.20 13.29
C LYS A 479 -33.45 -31.70 14.72
N ASN A 480 -32.40 -32.28 15.31
CA ASN A 480 -32.42 -32.75 16.70
C ASN A 480 -32.58 -31.59 17.69
N THR A 481 -31.98 -30.44 17.40
CA THR A 481 -32.12 -29.23 18.23
C THR A 481 -33.55 -28.67 18.20
N SER A 482 -34.25 -28.72 17.05
CA SER A 482 -35.67 -28.32 16.96
C SER A 482 -36.61 -29.27 17.70
N LEU A 483 -36.42 -30.59 17.60
CA LEU A 483 -37.24 -31.59 18.31
C LEU A 483 -37.10 -31.46 19.83
N THR A 484 -35.90 -31.12 20.31
CA THR A 484 -35.62 -30.92 21.74
C THR A 484 -36.29 -29.66 22.29
N LYS A 485 -36.36 -28.59 21.49
CA LYS A 485 -37.07 -27.35 21.83
C LYS A 485 -38.59 -27.53 21.89
N GLU A 486 -39.14 -28.38 21.02
CA GLU A 486 -40.58 -28.67 20.97
C GLU A 486 -41.02 -29.59 22.12
N HIS A 487 -40.21 -30.61 22.46
CA HIS A 487 -40.42 -31.41 23.68
C HIS A 487 -40.29 -30.58 24.96
N GLN A 488 -39.33 -29.66 25.04
CA GLN A 488 -39.24 -28.75 26.19
C GLN A 488 -40.49 -27.87 26.29
N LYS A 489 -40.95 -27.27 25.18
CA LYS A 489 -42.15 -26.42 25.18
C LYS A 489 -43.41 -27.16 25.64
N GLN A 490 -43.59 -28.41 25.20
CA GLN A 490 -44.72 -29.25 25.64
C GLN A 490 -44.63 -29.60 27.14
N LEU A 491 -43.44 -29.91 27.67
CA LEU A 491 -43.20 -30.13 29.10
C LEU A 491 -43.47 -28.89 29.98
N TRP A 492 -43.27 -27.68 29.43
CA TRP A 492 -43.57 -26.43 30.13
C TRP A 492 -45.07 -26.08 30.09
N GLU A 493 -45.79 -26.43 29.02
CA GLU A 493 -47.23 -26.17 28.86
C GLU A 493 -48.12 -27.17 29.64
N GLU A 494 -47.69 -28.43 29.82
CA GLU A 494 -48.46 -29.43 30.61
C GLU A 494 -48.37 -29.24 32.14
N ASN A 495 -47.36 -28.53 32.66
CA ASN A 495 -47.08 -28.44 34.10
C ASN A 495 -47.61 -27.19 34.83
N MET A 496 -48.43 -26.34 34.19
CA MET A 496 -48.96 -25.13 34.83
C MET A 496 -50.49 -25.08 34.92
N PRO A 497 -51.11 -25.66 35.96
CA PRO A 497 -52.45 -25.26 36.39
C PRO A 497 -52.37 -23.97 37.22
N LEU A 498 -53.20 -23.00 36.85
CA LEU A 498 -53.46 -21.72 37.52
C LEU A 498 -53.40 -21.78 39.07
N MET A 499 -52.54 -20.95 39.65
CA MET A 499 -52.78 -20.29 40.94
C MET A 499 -52.09 -18.93 40.90
N GLU A 500 -52.87 -17.87 40.69
CA GLU A 500 -52.40 -16.49 40.63
C GLU A 500 -52.06 -15.99 42.04
N CYS A 501 -50.78 -16.06 42.41
CA CYS A 501 -50.23 -15.38 43.57
C CYS A 501 -49.64 -14.01 43.15
N SER A 502 -49.79 -12.97 43.98
CA SER A 502 -49.39 -11.58 43.63
C SER A 502 -47.90 -11.44 43.28
N GLY A 503 -47.02 -12.24 43.87
CA GLY A 503 -45.59 -12.26 43.55
C GLY A 503 -45.25 -12.77 42.14
N CYS A 504 -46.11 -13.61 41.54
CA CYS A 504 -45.94 -14.10 40.17
C CYS A 504 -46.24 -13.00 39.12
N GLN A 505 -47.02 -11.99 39.50
CA GLN A 505 -47.39 -10.88 38.62
C GLN A 505 -46.24 -9.87 38.50
N GLU A 506 -45.46 -9.66 39.56
CA GLU A 506 -44.25 -8.83 39.55
C GLU A 506 -43.09 -9.49 38.79
N LEU A 507 -42.86 -10.79 39.01
CA LEU A 507 -41.87 -11.55 38.24
C LEU A 507 -42.20 -11.57 36.73
N ARG A 508 -43.49 -11.65 36.37
CA ARG A 508 -43.93 -11.56 34.97
C ARG A 508 -43.69 -10.17 34.36
N LYS A 509 -43.86 -9.10 35.14
CA LYS A 509 -43.54 -7.73 34.72
C LYS A 509 -42.04 -7.52 34.52
N THR A 510 -41.17 -8.19 35.29
CA THR A 510 -39.71 -8.12 35.11
C THR A 510 -39.17 -9.08 34.06
N LEU A 511 -39.85 -10.21 33.77
CA LEU A 511 -39.44 -11.15 32.71
C LEU A 511 -39.83 -10.66 31.30
N SER A 512 -40.92 -9.91 31.15
CA SER A 512 -41.40 -9.45 29.84
C SER A 512 -40.35 -8.62 29.06
N PRO A 513 -39.66 -7.64 29.67
CA PRO A 513 -38.63 -6.86 28.99
C PRO A 513 -37.41 -7.71 28.61
N ILE A 514 -36.98 -8.61 29.50
CA ILE A 514 -35.85 -9.51 29.26
C ILE A 514 -36.17 -10.48 28.12
N GLN A 515 -37.43 -10.93 28.02
CA GLN A 515 -37.89 -11.79 26.95
C GLN A 515 -37.97 -11.05 25.61
N GLU A 516 -38.42 -9.78 25.60
CA GLU A 516 -38.38 -8.91 24.43
C GLU A 516 -36.95 -8.62 23.97
N GLU A 517 -36.02 -8.37 24.89
CA GLU A 517 -34.59 -8.23 24.60
C GLU A 517 -33.99 -9.51 24.01
N CYS A 518 -34.35 -10.67 24.54
CA CYS A 518 -33.89 -11.96 24.01
C CYS A 518 -34.44 -12.23 22.60
N GLU A 519 -35.69 -11.87 22.32
CA GLU A 519 -36.27 -11.98 20.96
C GLU A 519 -35.63 -10.96 20.00
N SER A 520 -35.33 -9.75 20.47
CA SER A 520 -34.58 -8.76 19.70
C SER A 520 -33.18 -9.25 19.34
N LEU A 521 -32.43 -9.78 20.31
CA LEU A 521 -31.10 -10.34 20.10
C LEU A 521 -31.13 -11.55 19.17
N LYS A 522 -32.13 -12.44 19.28
CA LYS A 522 -32.29 -13.55 18.33
C LYS A 522 -32.50 -13.05 16.90
N LYS A 523 -33.32 -12.00 16.73
CA LYS A 523 -33.57 -11.39 15.42
C LYS A 523 -32.30 -10.77 14.84
N GLU A 524 -31.53 -10.07 15.66
CA GLU A 524 -30.22 -9.50 15.28
C GLU A 524 -29.21 -10.58 14.90
N ILE A 525 -29.14 -11.69 15.65
CA ILE A 525 -28.31 -12.85 15.31
C ILE A 525 -28.75 -13.48 13.98
N CYS A 526 -30.06 -13.61 13.73
CA CYS A 526 -30.55 -14.14 12.46
C CYS A 526 -30.24 -13.21 11.28
N GLU A 527 -30.32 -11.89 11.47
CA GLU A 527 -29.97 -10.91 10.44
C GLU A 527 -28.47 -10.90 10.15
N THR A 528 -27.63 -10.94 11.18
CA THR A 528 -26.17 -11.03 11.03
C THR A 528 -25.73 -12.33 10.34
N LEU A 529 -26.36 -13.47 10.66
CA LEU A 529 -26.11 -14.74 9.96
C LEU A 529 -26.49 -14.66 8.48
N LYS A 530 -27.63 -14.05 8.12
CA LYS A 530 -28.02 -13.84 6.71
C LYS A 530 -27.02 -12.94 5.97
N CYS A 531 -26.51 -11.90 6.64
CA CYS A 531 -25.46 -11.06 6.08
C CYS A 531 -24.17 -11.86 5.83
N LEU A 532 -23.75 -12.70 6.78
CA LEU A 532 -22.58 -13.57 6.62
C LEU A 532 -22.75 -14.58 5.49
N ASP A 533 -23.92 -15.20 5.35
CA ASP A 533 -24.18 -16.15 4.25
C ASP A 533 -24.14 -15.46 2.87
N LYS A 534 -24.63 -14.22 2.79
CA LYS A 534 -24.54 -13.41 1.57
C LYS A 534 -23.08 -13.10 1.21
N GLU A 535 -22.27 -12.71 2.18
CA GLU A 535 -20.83 -12.47 1.97
C GLU A 535 -20.08 -13.75 1.62
N ARG A 536 -20.41 -14.89 2.25
CA ARG A 536 -19.87 -16.21 1.89
C ARG A 536 -20.21 -16.57 0.44
N SER A 537 -21.44 -16.33 0.00
CA SER A 537 -21.86 -16.59 -1.38
C SER A 537 -21.11 -15.72 -2.39
N LYS A 538 -20.93 -14.42 -2.09
CA LYS A 538 -20.10 -13.52 -2.91
C LYS A 538 -18.67 -13.99 -3.01
N TYR A 539 -18.07 -14.37 -1.88
CA TYR A 539 -16.71 -14.91 -1.85
C TYR A 539 -16.60 -16.20 -2.68
N HIS A 540 -17.60 -17.09 -2.60
CA HIS A 540 -17.64 -18.31 -3.39
C HIS A 540 -17.73 -18.02 -4.90
N SER A 541 -18.59 -17.08 -5.30
CA SER A 541 -18.71 -16.61 -6.68
C SER A 541 -17.41 -15.98 -7.19
N MET A 542 -16.77 -15.13 -6.39
CA MET A 542 -15.46 -14.55 -6.72
C MET A 542 -14.39 -15.62 -6.88
N LYS A 543 -14.33 -16.58 -5.96
CA LYS A 543 -13.38 -17.69 -6.00
C LYS A 543 -13.51 -18.52 -7.28
N GLU A 544 -14.74 -18.84 -7.70
CA GLU A 544 -14.97 -19.58 -8.95
C GLU A 544 -14.54 -18.76 -10.18
N LYS A 545 -14.81 -17.44 -10.20
CA LYS A 545 -14.31 -16.56 -11.27
C LYS A 545 -12.78 -16.52 -11.34
N TYR A 546 -12.10 -16.46 -10.19
CA TYR A 546 -10.63 -16.51 -10.16
C TYR A 546 -10.10 -17.85 -10.66
N LYS A 547 -10.73 -18.95 -10.26
CA LYS A 547 -10.39 -20.29 -10.75
C LYS A 547 -10.55 -20.37 -12.27
N GLU A 548 -11.62 -19.81 -12.82
CA GLU A 548 -11.86 -19.78 -14.27
C GLU A 548 -10.80 -18.93 -15.01
N LYS A 549 -10.42 -17.76 -14.46
CA LYS A 549 -9.34 -16.93 -15.02
C LYS A 549 -7.99 -17.66 -15.01
N VAL A 550 -7.69 -18.38 -13.93
CA VAL A 550 -6.47 -19.19 -13.83
C VAL A 550 -6.48 -20.30 -14.88
N CYS A 551 -7.59 -21.04 -15.04
CA CYS A 551 -7.70 -22.07 -16.07
C CYS A 551 -7.56 -21.50 -17.49
N GLN A 552 -8.08 -20.30 -17.76
CA GLN A 552 -7.89 -19.63 -19.05
C GLN A 552 -6.43 -19.21 -19.29
N ALA A 553 -5.74 -18.76 -18.25
CA ALA A 553 -4.31 -18.42 -18.34
C ALA A 553 -3.45 -19.66 -18.57
N GLU A 554 -3.74 -20.76 -17.87
CA GLU A 554 -3.10 -22.07 -18.08
C GLU A 554 -3.26 -22.52 -19.54
N HIS A 555 -4.50 -22.49 -20.08
CA HIS A 555 -4.73 -22.87 -21.47
C HIS A 555 -3.93 -22.01 -22.47
N LYS A 556 -3.89 -20.69 -22.28
CA LYS A 556 -3.10 -19.80 -23.15
C LYS A 556 -1.61 -20.09 -23.07
N PHE A 557 -1.11 -20.41 -21.88
CA PHE A 557 0.28 -20.77 -21.67
C PHE A 557 0.62 -22.08 -22.39
N ASP A 558 -0.27 -23.08 -22.30
CA ASP A 558 -0.09 -24.37 -22.97
C ASP A 558 -0.12 -24.23 -24.50
N ASP A 559 -1.01 -23.39 -25.04
CA ASP A 559 -1.08 -23.10 -26.48
C ASP A 559 0.21 -22.44 -26.99
N GLU A 560 0.70 -21.42 -26.29
CA GLU A 560 1.93 -20.71 -26.66
C GLU A 560 3.15 -21.61 -26.51
N THR A 561 3.19 -22.45 -25.48
CA THR A 561 4.25 -23.45 -25.29
C THR A 561 4.25 -24.45 -26.45
N SER A 562 3.08 -24.98 -26.82
CA SER A 562 2.93 -25.89 -27.95
C SER A 562 3.39 -25.24 -29.27
N ARG A 563 3.03 -23.98 -29.50
CA ARG A 563 3.46 -23.22 -30.69
C ARG A 563 4.98 -23.00 -30.71
N ARG A 564 5.60 -22.73 -29.56
CA ARG A 564 7.05 -22.60 -29.44
C ARG A 564 7.75 -23.92 -29.72
N ASP A 565 7.26 -25.02 -29.17
CA ASP A 565 7.80 -26.35 -29.39
C ASP A 565 7.73 -26.75 -30.86
N GLU A 566 6.61 -26.49 -31.53
CA GLU A 566 6.48 -26.73 -32.98
C GLU A 566 7.49 -25.90 -33.79
N LYS A 567 7.69 -24.62 -33.42
CA LYS A 567 8.67 -23.74 -34.06
C LYS A 567 10.11 -24.22 -33.84
N ILE A 568 10.45 -24.63 -32.62
CA ILE A 568 11.76 -25.21 -32.27
C ILE A 568 12.00 -26.44 -33.13
N LYS A 569 11.04 -27.37 -33.15
CA LYS A 569 11.12 -28.60 -33.95
C LYS A 569 11.30 -28.30 -35.44
N ASN A 570 10.67 -27.24 -35.96
CA ASN A 570 10.86 -26.84 -37.35
C ASN A 570 12.25 -26.26 -37.63
N LEU A 571 12.77 -25.45 -36.71
CA LEU A 571 14.13 -24.91 -36.78
C LEU A 571 15.19 -26.03 -36.69
N GLU A 572 15.00 -27.02 -35.81
CA GLU A 572 15.87 -28.19 -35.69
C GLU A 572 15.91 -29.01 -36.99
N ARG A 573 14.75 -29.20 -37.64
CA ARG A 573 14.68 -29.84 -38.97
C ARG A 573 15.46 -29.04 -40.01
N ASN A 574 15.28 -27.71 -40.05
CA ASN A 574 15.98 -26.85 -41.00
C ASN A 574 17.51 -26.84 -40.77
N LEU A 575 17.94 -26.81 -39.50
CA LEU A 575 19.35 -26.94 -39.13
C LEU A 575 19.91 -28.29 -39.56
N SER A 576 19.16 -29.37 -39.36
CA SER A 576 19.54 -30.71 -39.81
C SER A 576 19.70 -30.78 -41.33
N LEU A 577 18.77 -30.18 -42.08
CA LEU A 577 18.84 -30.08 -43.54
C LEU A 577 20.03 -29.25 -44.03
N CYS A 578 20.31 -28.11 -43.38
CA CYS A 578 21.48 -27.29 -43.67
C CYS A 578 22.78 -28.03 -43.37
N SER A 579 22.87 -28.71 -42.22
CA SER A 579 24.02 -29.53 -41.83
C SER A 579 24.26 -30.66 -42.82
N HIS A 580 23.22 -31.35 -43.26
CA HIS A 580 23.32 -32.39 -44.28
C HIS A 580 23.78 -31.84 -45.63
N SER A 581 23.27 -30.66 -46.03
CA SER A 581 23.67 -29.99 -47.28
C SER A 581 25.13 -29.52 -47.24
N LEU A 582 25.59 -28.97 -46.11
CA LEU A 582 26.99 -28.61 -45.88
C LEU A 582 27.89 -29.84 -45.90
N THR A 583 27.49 -30.93 -45.24
CA THR A 583 28.22 -32.20 -45.26
C THR A 583 28.33 -32.76 -46.68
N LYS A 584 27.29 -32.63 -47.51
CA LYS A 584 27.33 -33.03 -48.92
C LYS A 584 28.25 -32.14 -49.78
N MET A 585 28.25 -30.83 -49.54
CA MET A 585 29.12 -29.89 -50.27
C MET A 585 30.60 -30.01 -49.90
N PHE A 586 30.91 -30.24 -48.62
CA PHE A 586 32.28 -30.30 -48.12
C PHE A 586 32.83 -31.74 -48.01
N GLY A 587 31.97 -32.74 -47.89
CA GLY A 587 32.33 -34.16 -47.88
C GLY A 587 32.69 -34.73 -49.25
N SER A 588 32.35 -34.05 -50.35
CA SER A 588 32.73 -34.48 -51.71
C SER A 588 34.15 -34.03 -52.12
N LYS A 589 34.91 -33.36 -51.24
CA LYS A 589 36.28 -32.88 -51.53
C LYS A 589 37.41 -33.67 -50.85
N TYR A 590 37.11 -34.79 -50.20
CA TYR A 590 38.11 -35.72 -49.70
C TYR A 590 37.90 -37.10 -50.34
N GLU A 591 38.34 -37.25 -51.59
CA GLU A 591 38.80 -38.56 -52.04
C GLU A 591 40.05 -38.91 -51.21
N PRO A 592 40.08 -40.03 -50.48
CA PRO A 592 41.32 -40.49 -49.88
C PRO A 592 42.24 -40.93 -51.02
N ILE A 593 43.40 -40.28 -51.13
CA ILE A 593 44.51 -40.73 -51.96
C ILE A 593 44.84 -42.16 -51.48
N ARG A 594 44.46 -43.16 -52.28
CA ARG A 594 44.85 -44.56 -52.08
C ARG A 594 46.38 -44.62 -52.15
N SER A 595 46.99 -45.06 -51.06
CA SER A 595 48.34 -45.62 -51.03
C SER A 595 48.28 -47.10 -51.34
#